data_AF-A0AAJ1N1L3-F1
#
_entry.id   AF-A0AAJ1N1L3-F1
#
_cell.length_a   1.000
_cell.length_b   1.000
_cell.length_c   1.000
_cell.angle_alpha   90.00
_cell.angle_beta   90.00
_cell.angle_gamma   90.00
#
_symmetry.space_group_name_H-M   'P 1'
#
loop_
_entity.id
_entity.type
_entity.pdbx_description
1 polymer ?
#
loop_
_entity_poly.entity_id
_entity_poly.type
_entity_poly.pdbx_seq_one_letter_code
_entity_poly.pdbx_strand_id
1 'polypeptide(L)' 'AKEDKNFQLLIRAFQIHFRPSFYDGIADIETIAILYALIEKYFDHNS' A
#
# COMPACT_ATOMS: atom_id res chain seq x y z
N ALA A 1 -12.94 1.56 -15.42
CA ALA A 1 -12.77 3.01 -15.73
C ALA A 1 -12.84 3.93 -14.51
N LYS A 2 -13.91 3.91 -13.68
CA LYS A 2 -13.99 4.70 -12.43
C LYS A 2 -13.35 3.96 -11.23
N GLU A 3 -13.57 2.65 -11.14
CA GLU A 3 -13.02 1.79 -10.09
C GLU A 3 -11.48 1.74 -10.14
N ASP A 4 -10.90 1.61 -11.34
CA ASP A 4 -9.44 1.65 -11.53
C ASP A 4 -8.80 2.95 -11.02
N LYS A 5 -9.48 4.09 -11.24
CA LYS A 5 -9.01 5.40 -10.74
C LYS A 5 -9.09 5.49 -9.22
N ASN A 6 -10.16 4.96 -8.63
CA ASN A 6 -10.31 4.94 -7.17
C ASN A 6 -9.24 4.06 -6.53
N PHE A 7 -8.95 2.89 -7.12
CA PHE A 7 -7.90 2.01 -6.64
C PHE A 7 -6.52 2.66 -6.74
N GLN A 8 -6.20 3.31 -7.87
CA GLN A 8 -4.94 4.04 -8.03
C GLN A 8 -4.76 5.15 -6.98
N LEU A 9 -5.83 5.90 -6.68
CA LEU A 9 -5.81 6.94 -5.65
C LEU A 9 -5.60 6.36 -4.24
N LEU A 10 -6.19 5.20 -3.95
CA LEU A 10 -5.98 4.49 -2.70
C LEU A 10 -4.52 4.06 -2.53
N ILE A 11 -3.94 3.42 -3.56
CA ILE A 11 -2.54 3.00 -3.53
C ILE A 11 -1.61 4.22 -3.39
N ARG A 12 -1.90 5.30 -4.11
CA ARG A 12 -1.14 6.54 -4.00
C ARG A 12 -1.18 7.13 -2.59
N ALA A 13 -2.35 7.14 -1.95
CA ALA A 13 -2.49 7.62 -0.58
C ALA A 13 -1.68 6.76 0.41
N PHE A 14 -1.69 5.43 0.23
CA PHE A 14 -0.85 4.52 1.00
C PHE A 14 0.65 4.81 0.79
N GLN A 15 1.10 4.95 -0.45
CA GLN A 15 2.50 5.26 -0.80
C GLN A 15 2.95 6.60 -0.20
N ILE A 16 2.12 7.65 -0.25
CA ILE A 16 2.46 8.95 0.37
C ILE A 16 2.79 8.78 1.87
N HIS A 17 2.11 7.87 2.55
CA HIS A 17 2.30 7.65 3.99
C HIS A 17 3.47 6.69 4.29
N PHE A 18 3.59 5.58 3.55
CA PHE A 18 4.51 4.49 3.89
C PHE A 18 5.69 4.30 2.92
N ARG A 19 5.67 4.93 1.73
CA ARG A 19 6.73 4.91 0.71
C ARG A 19 6.82 6.27 -0.03
N PRO A 20 7.09 7.39 0.68
CA PRO A 20 7.00 8.73 0.09
C PRO A 20 8.02 9.01 -1.02
N SER A 21 9.07 8.18 -1.15
CA SER A 21 10.05 8.26 -2.24
C SER A 21 9.46 7.91 -3.61
N PHE A 22 8.35 7.16 -3.68
CA PHE A 22 7.72 6.74 -4.95
C PHE A 22 6.21 6.47 -4.77
N TYR A 23 5.36 7.30 -5.39
CA TYR A 23 3.89 7.31 -5.17
C TYR A 23 3.05 7.40 -6.47
N ASP A 24 3.40 6.64 -7.50
CA ASP A 24 2.70 6.62 -8.79
C ASP A 24 1.27 6.02 -8.76
N GLY A 25 0.86 5.44 -7.63
CA GLY A 25 -0.42 4.77 -7.43
C GLY A 25 -0.46 3.34 -7.98
N ILE A 26 0.69 2.74 -8.31
CA ILE A 26 0.80 1.36 -8.78
C ILE A 26 1.28 0.47 -7.62
N ALA A 27 0.59 -0.66 -7.41
CA ALA A 27 0.96 -1.63 -6.39
C ALA A 27 2.11 -2.52 -6.87
N ASP A 28 3.32 -1.95 -6.94
CA ASP A 28 4.55 -2.68 -7.25
C ASP A 28 5.04 -3.56 -6.09
N ILE A 29 6.11 -4.33 -6.34
CA ILE A 29 6.65 -5.30 -5.37
C ILE A 29 6.99 -4.65 -4.03
N GLU A 30 7.58 -3.45 -4.03
CA GLU A 30 7.96 -2.76 -2.79
C GLU A 30 6.73 -2.25 -2.04
N THR A 31 5.74 -1.70 -2.75
CA THR A 31 4.47 -1.27 -2.15
C THR A 31 3.75 -2.44 -1.48
N ILE A 32 3.71 -3.61 -2.14
CA ILE A 32 3.13 -4.83 -1.58
C ILE A 32 3.94 -5.34 -0.38
N ALA A 33 5.27 -5.37 -0.45
CA ALA A 33 6.11 -5.82 0.64
C ALA A 33 5.92 -4.96 1.92
N ILE A 34 5.82 -3.64 1.77
CA ILE A 34 5.55 -2.72 2.88
C ILE A 34 4.17 -3.00 3.48
N LEU A 35 3.14 -3.25 2.66
CA LEU A 35 1.81 -3.61 3.13
C LEU A 35 1.83 -4.90 3.97
N TYR A 36 2.49 -5.95 3.49
CA TYR A 36 2.62 -7.20 4.23
C TYR A 36 3.37 -7.01 5.56
N ALA A 37 4.48 -6.26 5.56
CA ALA A 37 5.23 -5.97 6.77
C ALA A 37 4.40 -5.19 7.81
N LEU A 38 3.49 -4.31 7.38
CA LEU A 38 2.56 -3.62 8.29
C LEU A 38 1.50 -4.58 8.84
N ILE A 39 0.98 -5.48 8.02
CA ILE A 39 0.02 -6.50 8.48
C ILE A 39 0.68 -7.40 9.52
N GLU A 40 1.86 -7.95 9.23
CA GLU A 40 2.63 -8.75 10.19
C GLU A 40 2.90 -7.97 11.47
N LYS A 41 3.33 -6.71 11.40
CA LYS A 41 3.67 -5.91 12.58
C LYS A 41 2.48 -5.60 13.51
N TYR A 42 1.30 -5.32 12.95
CA TYR A 42 0.17 -4.77 13.70
C TYR A 42 -0.99 -5.75 13.87
N PHE A 43 -1.04 -6.79 13.05
CA PHE A 43 -2.10 -7.77 13.02
C PHE A 43 -1.58 -9.21 13.15
N ASP A 44 -0.31 -9.40 13.55
CA ASP A 44 0.13 -10.71 14.02
C ASP A 44 -0.81 -11.18 15.13
N HIS A 45 -1.47 -12.30 14.88
CA HIS A 45 -2.36 -12.90 15.84
C HIS A 45 -1.54 -13.38 17.05
N ASN A 46 -1.79 -12.80 18.22
CA ASN A 46 -1.61 -13.57 19.44
C ASN A 46 -2.45 -14.84 19.30
N SER A 47 -1.76 -15.98 19.14
CA SER A 47 -2.22 -17.39 19.24
C SER A 47 -2.96 -17.97 18.04
#